data_AF-A0AA39XPP7-F1
#
_entry.id   AF-A0AA39XPP7-F1
#
_cell.length_a   1.000
_cell.length_b   1.000
_cell.length_c   1.000
_cell.angle_alpha   90.00
_cell.angle_beta   90.00
_cell.angle_gamma   90.00
#
_symmetry.space_group_name_H-M   'P 1'
#
loop_
_entity.id
_entity.type
_entity.pdbx_description
1 polymer ?
#
loop_
_entity_poly.entity_id
_entity_poly.type
_entity_poly.pdbx_seq_one_letter_code
_entity_poly.pdbx_strand_id
1 'polypeptide(L)'
;MKKRFVSRFGADLGAELVREKAEEAGGTDGGQAAERMGRNLRSFAGQGRAWQAHYWQRRRQPQGLRLPAPQPHRTTSEALRNIPPTFLALHHRVADKAIRAAVPAAAAPHSVSKPRAVAMIQLKSLVNCIDNSGAAVVECVKVLRSKRPATIGDRIVVVVQKQRSFGPESGGGSVSVSAANKVKRGDIRHAVVVRTAKKLQRPDGSVVKFDDNACVLINKAGEPIGSRLNGIVGQELRKTKWSKILSLAPMHL
;
A
#
# COMPACT_ATOMS: atom_id res chain seq x y z
N MET A 1 -21.92 -13.88 33.78
CA MET A 1 -22.88 -13.91 32.64
C MET A 1 -22.30 -13.55 31.26
N LYS A 2 -20.98 -13.56 31.02
CA LYS A 2 -20.37 -13.34 29.68
C LYS A 2 -19.32 -14.40 29.33
N LYS A 3 -19.68 -15.68 29.47
CA LYS A 3 -18.88 -16.85 29.02
C LYS A 3 -19.69 -17.87 28.21
N ARG A 4 -20.96 -17.58 27.89
CA ARG A 4 -21.86 -18.46 27.13
C ARG A 4 -22.33 -17.90 25.79
N PHE A 5 -21.91 -16.68 25.41
CA PHE A 5 -22.38 -16.03 24.18
C PHE A 5 -21.51 -16.35 22.94
N VAL A 6 -20.27 -16.82 23.11
CA VAL A 6 -19.34 -17.08 21.99
C VAL A 6 -19.20 -18.58 21.66
N SER A 7 -19.89 -19.47 22.38
CA SER A 7 -19.82 -20.91 22.13
C SER A 7 -20.99 -21.49 21.32
N ARG A 8 -22.03 -20.69 21.01
CA ARG A 8 -23.21 -21.16 20.25
C ARG A 8 -23.34 -20.57 18.84
N PHE A 9 -22.68 -19.46 18.53
CA PHE A 9 -22.78 -18.83 17.21
C PHE A 9 -21.89 -19.47 16.12
N GLY A 10 -20.86 -20.24 16.51
CA GLY A 10 -19.90 -20.85 15.57
C GLY A 10 -20.20 -22.29 15.16
N ALA A 11 -21.13 -22.97 15.84
CA ALA A 11 -21.46 -24.37 15.56
C ALA A 11 -22.63 -24.51 14.57
N ASP A 12 -23.62 -23.61 14.64
CA ASP A 12 -24.84 -23.72 13.85
C ASP A 12 -24.66 -23.24 12.39
N LEU A 13 -23.89 -22.16 12.15
CA LEU A 13 -23.59 -21.66 10.80
C LEU A 13 -22.72 -22.61 9.96
N GLY A 14 -21.91 -23.45 10.61
CA GLY A 14 -21.07 -24.43 9.93
C GLY A 14 -21.84 -25.68 9.50
N ALA A 15 -22.90 -26.04 10.21
CA ALA A 15 -23.73 -27.20 9.89
C ALA A 15 -24.72 -26.91 8.75
N GLU A 16 -25.19 -25.67 8.65
CA GLU A 16 -26.16 -25.22 7.63
C GLU A 16 -25.51 -25.11 6.23
N LEU A 17 -24.28 -24.56 6.15
CA LEU A 17 -23.52 -24.44 4.90
C LEU A 17 -23.05 -25.81 4.32
N VAL A 18 -22.91 -26.82 5.18
CA VAL A 18 -22.54 -28.19 4.78
C VAL A 18 -23.75 -28.97 4.27
N ARG A 19 -24.96 -28.66 4.78
CA ARG A 19 -26.22 -29.24 4.30
C ARG A 19 -26.58 -28.72 2.90
N GLU A 20 -26.46 -27.41 2.70
CA GLU A 20 -26.79 -26.74 1.44
C GLU A 20 -25.91 -27.20 0.27
N LYS A 21 -24.63 -27.51 0.54
CA LYS A 21 -23.70 -28.05 -0.48
C LYS A 21 -23.78 -29.55 -0.71
N ALA A 22 -24.36 -30.32 0.22
CA ALA A 22 -24.55 -31.76 0.06
C ALA A 22 -25.77 -32.09 -0.82
N GLU A 23 -26.79 -31.22 -0.85
CA GLU A 23 -27.95 -31.37 -1.72
C GLU A 23 -27.67 -31.01 -3.19
N GLU A 24 -26.68 -30.14 -3.46
CA GLU A 24 -26.28 -29.73 -4.82
C GLU A 24 -25.42 -30.79 -5.55
N ALA A 25 -24.81 -31.72 -4.81
CA ALA A 25 -23.91 -32.75 -5.34
C ALA A 25 -24.57 -34.13 -5.25
N GLY A 26 -25.54 -34.39 -6.12
CA GLY A 26 -26.15 -35.72 -6.25
C GLY A 26 -25.10 -36.79 -6.56
N GLY A 27 -24.87 -37.71 -5.62
CA GLY A 27 -24.05 -38.90 -5.82
C GLY A 27 -23.11 -39.27 -4.66
N THR A 28 -22.74 -40.55 -4.61
CA THR A 28 -21.94 -41.20 -3.56
C THR A 28 -20.53 -40.61 -3.33
N ASP A 29 -20.03 -39.74 -4.21
CA ASP A 29 -18.73 -39.06 -4.08
C ASP A 29 -18.75 -37.82 -3.16
N GLY A 30 -19.93 -37.24 -2.88
CA GLY A 30 -20.06 -36.06 -2.02
C GLY A 30 -19.70 -36.32 -0.54
N GLY A 31 -19.95 -37.55 -0.07
CA GLY A 31 -19.68 -37.95 1.32
C GLY A 31 -18.19 -37.98 1.66
N GLN A 32 -17.35 -38.47 0.73
CA GLN A 32 -15.90 -38.55 0.94
C GLN A 32 -15.24 -37.17 0.93
N ALA A 33 -15.74 -36.24 0.12
CA ALA A 33 -15.27 -34.86 0.06
C ALA A 33 -15.60 -34.09 1.35
N ALA A 34 -16.82 -34.24 1.88
CA ALA A 34 -17.24 -33.64 3.15
C ALA A 34 -16.42 -34.17 4.34
N GLU A 35 -16.10 -35.47 4.34
CA GLU A 35 -15.32 -36.11 5.41
C GLU A 35 -13.83 -35.72 5.38
N ARG A 36 -13.25 -35.48 4.19
CA ARG A 36 -11.91 -34.89 4.02
C ARG A 36 -11.87 -33.44 4.51
N MET A 37 -12.90 -32.64 4.22
CA MET A 37 -12.99 -31.24 4.64
C MET A 37 -13.15 -31.12 6.17
N GLY A 38 -13.97 -31.98 6.78
CA GLY A 38 -14.17 -32.04 8.23
C GLY A 38 -12.91 -32.44 9.02
N ARG A 39 -12.03 -33.28 8.46
CA ARG A 39 -10.73 -33.62 9.07
C ARG A 39 -9.74 -32.44 9.06
N ASN A 40 -9.70 -31.65 7.99
CA ASN A 40 -8.87 -30.45 7.91
C ASN A 40 -9.35 -29.30 8.83
N LEU A 41 -10.66 -29.14 9.02
CA LEU A 41 -11.20 -28.14 9.95
C LEU A 41 -10.90 -28.49 11.42
N ARG A 42 -10.90 -29.78 11.78
CA ARG A 42 -10.51 -30.25 13.12
C ARG A 42 -9.01 -30.10 13.41
N SER A 43 -8.13 -30.20 12.40
CA SER A 43 -6.70 -29.95 12.56
C SER A 43 -6.37 -28.46 12.71
N PHE A 44 -7.10 -27.58 12.02
CA PHE A 44 -6.94 -26.11 12.13
C PHE A 44 -7.38 -25.58 13.51
N ALA A 45 -8.48 -26.09 14.06
CA ALA A 45 -8.94 -25.74 15.41
C ALA A 45 -8.00 -26.25 16.52
N GLY A 46 -7.23 -27.31 16.26
CA GLY A 46 -6.19 -27.83 17.17
C GLY A 46 -4.96 -26.91 17.28
N GLN A 47 -4.53 -26.31 16.17
CA GLN A 47 -3.35 -25.43 16.13
C GLN A 47 -3.57 -24.07 16.82
N GLY A 48 -4.81 -23.55 16.81
CA GLY A 48 -5.17 -22.32 17.51
C GLY A 48 -5.12 -22.40 19.05
N ARG A 49 -5.21 -23.61 19.62
CA ARG A 49 -5.14 -23.81 21.08
C ARG A 49 -3.72 -23.86 21.62
N ALA A 50 -2.73 -24.22 20.81
CA ALA A 50 -1.31 -24.22 21.19
C ALA A 50 -0.72 -22.80 21.31
N TRP A 51 -1.20 -21.85 20.50
CA TRP A 51 -0.71 -20.47 20.52
C TRP A 51 -1.22 -19.65 21.73
N GLN A 52 -2.43 -19.91 22.21
CA GLN A 52 -2.97 -19.22 23.39
C GLN A 52 -2.37 -19.74 24.71
N ALA A 53 -2.02 -21.04 24.81
CA ALA A 53 -1.36 -21.58 26.00
C ALA A 53 0.05 -21.00 26.20
N HIS A 54 0.83 -20.85 25.12
CA HIS A 54 2.19 -20.28 25.18
C HIS A 54 2.19 -18.77 25.50
N TYR A 55 1.14 -18.04 25.11
CA TYR A 55 1.00 -16.60 25.38
C TYR A 55 0.65 -16.28 26.85
N TRP A 56 -0.03 -17.20 27.56
CA TRP A 56 -0.38 -17.02 28.97
C TRP A 56 0.65 -17.60 29.96
N GLN A 57 1.50 -18.52 29.51
CA GLN A 57 2.52 -19.17 30.36
C GLN A 57 3.79 -18.33 30.55
N ARG A 58 3.94 -17.22 29.80
CA ARG A 58 5.08 -16.28 29.89
C ARG A 58 4.81 -15.06 30.80
N ARG A 59 3.69 -15.04 31.54
CA ARG A 59 3.30 -13.96 32.48
C ARG A 59 3.11 -14.40 33.94
N ARG A 60 3.81 -15.45 34.38
CA ARG A 60 3.94 -15.77 35.81
C ARG A 60 5.36 -16.17 36.15
N GLN A 61 6.19 -15.19 36.51
CA GLN A 61 7.15 -15.32 37.62
C GLN A 61 7.39 -13.94 38.23
N PRO A 62 7.36 -13.80 39.56
CA PRO A 62 7.82 -12.62 40.27
C PRO A 62 9.26 -12.87 40.74
N GLN A 63 10.25 -12.15 40.23
CA GLN A 63 11.54 -12.01 40.90
C GLN A 63 12.05 -10.59 40.70
N GLY A 64 12.40 -9.97 41.83
CA GLY A 64 12.67 -8.55 41.95
C GLY A 64 14.02 -8.17 41.35
N LEU A 65 14.00 -7.13 40.51
CA LEU A 65 15.11 -6.22 40.37
C LEU A 65 14.61 -4.84 40.82
N ARG A 66 15.14 -4.37 41.96
CA ARG A 66 14.96 -2.99 42.42
C ARG A 66 15.65 -2.07 41.41
N LEU A 67 14.86 -1.32 40.64
CA LEU A 67 15.39 -0.17 39.89
C LEU A 67 15.77 0.93 40.90
N PRO A 68 16.97 1.55 40.78
CA PRO A 68 17.30 2.69 41.63
C PRO A 68 16.38 3.87 41.29
N ALA A 69 15.96 4.59 42.33
CA ALA A 69 15.12 5.77 42.22
C ALA A 69 15.81 6.87 41.39
N PRO A 70 15.06 7.63 40.57
CA PRO A 70 15.61 8.75 39.82
C PRO A 70 16.06 9.86 40.79
N GLN A 71 17.34 10.22 40.74
CA GLN A 71 17.88 11.36 41.47
C GLN A 71 17.43 12.68 40.82
N PRO A 72 17.11 13.74 41.59
CA PRO A 72 16.77 15.03 41.04
C PRO A 72 18.01 15.65 40.35
N HIS A 73 17.83 16.04 39.09
CA HIS A 73 18.82 16.75 38.30
C HIS A 73 19.06 18.14 38.90
N ARG A 74 20.33 18.43 39.20
CA ARG A 74 20.79 19.79 39.48
C ARG A 74 20.62 20.64 38.23
N THR A 75 20.13 21.84 38.42
CA THR A 75 19.95 22.86 37.38
C THR A 75 21.31 23.24 36.77
N THR A 76 21.31 23.46 35.46
CA THR A 76 22.47 23.82 34.63
C THR A 76 23.03 25.24 34.89
N SER A 77 22.88 25.80 36.08
CA SER A 77 23.32 27.18 36.41
C SER A 77 24.41 27.30 37.48
N GLU A 78 25.00 26.18 37.91
CA GLU A 78 26.08 26.17 38.91
C GLU A 78 27.46 25.78 38.37
N ALA A 79 27.58 25.28 37.14
CA ALA A 79 28.86 24.85 36.57
C ALA A 79 29.66 25.96 35.84
N LEU A 80 29.22 27.22 35.88
CA LEU A 80 29.85 28.32 35.13
C LEU A 80 30.37 29.47 36.01
N ARG A 81 30.42 29.33 37.34
CA ARG A 81 30.80 30.46 38.22
C ARG A 81 32.27 30.58 38.58
N ASN A 82 33.14 29.63 38.19
CA ASN A 82 34.56 29.68 38.53
C ASN A 82 35.48 29.37 37.33
N ILE A 83 35.40 30.19 36.28
CA ILE A 83 36.38 30.17 35.19
C ILE A 83 37.12 31.52 35.19
N PRO A 84 38.42 31.57 35.51
CA PRO A 84 39.19 32.82 35.49
C PRO A 84 39.35 33.37 34.06
N PRO A 85 39.31 34.70 33.87
CA PRO A 85 39.19 35.34 32.56
C PRO A 85 40.48 35.34 31.70
N THR A 86 41.49 34.54 32.05
CA THR A 86 42.74 34.44 31.28
C THR A 86 42.80 33.23 30.34
N PHE A 87 41.76 32.41 30.27
CA PHE A 87 41.74 31.20 29.44
C PHE A 87 41.04 31.36 28.08
N LEU A 88 40.99 32.58 27.53
CA LEU A 88 40.37 32.89 26.23
C LEU A 88 41.37 33.32 25.14
N ALA A 89 42.65 32.94 25.25
CA ALA A 89 43.68 33.40 24.29
C ALA A 89 44.62 32.32 23.73
N LEU A 90 44.37 31.01 23.91
CA LEU A 90 45.23 29.97 23.31
C LEU A 90 44.51 28.77 22.69
N HIS A 91 43.19 28.79 22.52
CA HIS A 91 42.45 27.67 21.90
C HIS A 91 42.04 27.89 20.43
N HIS A 92 42.66 28.84 19.72
CA HIS A 92 42.53 29.03 18.28
C HIS A 92 43.84 28.72 17.55
N ARG A 93 44.34 27.48 17.65
CA ARG A 93 45.36 26.95 16.70
C ARG A 93 45.65 25.44 16.77
N VAL A 94 45.00 24.66 17.64
CA VAL A 94 45.23 23.20 17.70
C VAL A 94 44.01 22.37 17.28
N ALA A 95 42.81 22.94 17.16
CA ALA A 95 41.61 22.19 16.78
C ALA A 95 41.34 22.09 15.26
N ASP A 96 42.08 22.78 14.40
CA ASP A 96 41.84 22.76 12.95
C ASP A 96 42.66 21.72 12.18
N LYS A 97 43.72 21.16 12.78
CA LYS A 97 44.61 20.20 12.09
C LYS A 97 44.19 18.73 12.27
N ALA A 98 43.35 18.42 13.27
CA ALA A 98 42.97 17.05 13.59
C ALA A 98 41.67 16.57 12.90
N ILE A 99 40.84 17.47 12.35
CA ILE A 99 39.54 17.10 11.74
C ILE A 99 39.67 16.78 10.24
N ARG A 100 40.80 17.11 9.60
CA ARG A 100 41.01 16.89 8.15
C ARG A 100 41.60 15.53 7.75
N ALA A 101 41.89 14.63 8.70
CA ALA A 101 42.63 13.39 8.40
C ALA A 101 41.83 12.08 8.50
N ALA A 102 40.50 12.11 8.66
CA ALA A 102 39.72 10.88 8.85
C ALA A 102 38.30 10.91 8.27
N VAL A 103 38.12 11.46 7.06
CA VAL A 103 36.88 11.26 6.30
C VAL A 103 37.23 10.46 5.04
N PRO A 104 36.95 9.15 4.97
CA PRO A 104 37.08 8.44 3.72
C PRO A 104 36.11 9.09 2.72
N ALA A 105 36.61 9.38 1.52
CA ALA A 105 35.87 9.97 0.43
C ALA A 105 34.54 9.20 0.25
N ALA A 106 33.43 9.84 0.61
CA ALA A 106 32.11 9.29 0.40
C ALA A 106 31.96 9.07 -1.11
N ALA A 107 31.88 7.81 -1.52
CA ALA A 107 31.52 7.42 -2.87
C ALA A 107 30.25 8.20 -3.25
N ALA A 108 30.34 8.94 -4.36
CA ALA A 108 29.21 9.69 -4.90
C ALA A 108 27.97 8.78 -4.92
N PRO A 109 26.79 9.27 -4.49
CA PRO A 109 25.58 8.47 -4.57
C PRO A 109 25.40 8.08 -6.04
N HIS A 110 25.53 6.78 -6.32
CA HIS A 110 25.18 6.23 -7.61
C HIS A 110 23.77 6.73 -7.92
N SER A 111 23.67 7.57 -8.94
CA SER A 111 22.43 8.17 -9.36
C SER A 111 21.46 7.02 -9.64
N VAL A 112 20.46 6.86 -8.78
CA VAL A 112 19.33 5.99 -9.06
C VAL A 112 18.71 6.60 -10.32
N SER A 113 18.99 6.00 -11.47
CA SER A 113 18.49 6.47 -12.75
C SER A 113 16.99 6.62 -12.61
N LYS A 114 16.47 7.84 -12.69
CA LYS A 114 15.03 8.11 -12.74
C LYS A 114 14.43 7.08 -13.71
N PRO A 115 13.39 6.32 -13.31
CA PRO A 115 12.81 5.32 -14.20
C PRO A 115 12.49 6.03 -15.50
N ARG A 116 13.08 5.55 -16.60
CA ARG A 116 12.97 6.13 -17.93
C ARG A 116 11.47 6.35 -18.17
N ALA A 117 11.04 7.61 -18.22
CA ALA A 117 9.63 7.94 -18.40
C ALA A 117 9.19 7.26 -19.68
N VAL A 118 8.48 6.14 -19.54
CA VAL A 118 8.09 5.35 -20.69
C VAL A 118 7.08 6.22 -21.41
N ALA A 119 7.46 6.80 -22.55
CA ALA A 119 6.58 7.69 -23.29
C ALA A 119 5.25 6.97 -23.59
N MET A 120 5.28 5.65 -23.75
CA MET A 120 4.14 4.83 -24.13
C MET A 120 3.73 3.86 -23.01
N ILE A 121 2.43 3.70 -22.80
CA ILE A 121 1.91 2.73 -21.81
C ILE A 121 1.79 1.36 -22.48
N GLN A 122 2.52 0.37 -21.97
CA GLN A 122 2.51 -1.01 -22.45
C GLN A 122 2.66 -1.98 -21.27
N LEU A 123 2.84 -3.27 -21.56
CA LEU A 123 3.07 -4.28 -20.53
C LEU A 123 4.28 -3.90 -19.66
N LYS A 124 4.14 -4.07 -18.33
CA LYS A 124 5.09 -3.66 -17.28
C LYS A 124 5.31 -2.15 -17.11
N SER A 125 4.56 -1.29 -17.81
CA SER A 125 4.61 0.15 -17.56
C SER A 125 4.00 0.49 -16.21
N LEU A 126 4.71 1.29 -15.41
CA LEU A 126 4.17 1.92 -14.20
C LEU A 126 3.40 3.19 -14.58
N VAL A 127 2.20 3.34 -14.03
CA VAL A 127 1.26 4.42 -14.33
C VAL A 127 0.72 4.98 -13.01
N ASN A 128 0.61 6.31 -12.94
CA ASN A 128 0.06 6.98 -11.77
C ASN A 128 -1.45 6.78 -11.69
N CYS A 129 -1.96 6.38 -10.52
CA CYS A 129 -3.40 6.35 -10.30
C CYS A 129 -3.84 7.68 -9.69
N ILE A 130 -4.75 8.38 -10.37
CA ILE A 130 -5.18 9.74 -9.97
C ILE A 130 -6.56 9.79 -9.30
N ASP A 131 -7.13 8.65 -8.91
CA ASP A 131 -8.42 8.60 -8.23
C ASP A 131 -8.28 8.41 -6.72
N ASN A 132 -9.29 8.68 -5.91
CA ASN A 132 -9.21 8.44 -4.47
C ASN A 132 -9.53 6.99 -4.05
N SER A 133 -9.28 5.98 -4.91
CA SER A 133 -9.52 4.56 -4.57
C SER A 133 -8.56 4.01 -3.51
N GLY A 134 -7.42 4.68 -3.30
CA GLY A 134 -6.33 4.22 -2.46
C GLY A 134 -5.12 3.72 -3.25
N ALA A 135 -5.19 3.55 -4.58
CA ALA A 135 -4.00 3.28 -5.39
C ALA A 135 -3.17 4.56 -5.61
N ALA A 136 -1.85 4.44 -5.53
CA ALA A 136 -0.91 5.50 -5.89
C ALA A 136 -0.25 5.22 -7.24
N VAL A 137 0.30 4.00 -7.40
CA VAL A 137 0.99 3.56 -8.61
C VAL A 137 0.51 2.17 -8.96
N VAL A 138 0.24 1.95 -10.24
CA VAL A 138 -0.20 0.66 -10.77
C VAL A 138 0.70 0.24 -11.93
N GLU A 139 0.84 -1.07 -12.11
CA GLU A 139 1.59 -1.65 -13.22
C GLU A 139 0.61 -2.20 -14.26
N CYS A 140 0.83 -1.85 -15.53
CA CYS A 140 0.05 -2.38 -16.64
C CYS A 140 0.42 -3.83 -16.93
N VAL A 141 -0.55 -4.73 -16.81
CA VAL A 141 -0.41 -6.16 -17.14
C VAL A 141 -0.87 -6.42 -18.57
N LYS A 142 -1.93 -5.74 -19.02
CA LYS A 142 -2.51 -5.97 -20.35
C LYS A 142 -3.21 -4.73 -20.86
N VAL A 143 -2.95 -4.38 -22.12
CA VAL A 143 -3.77 -3.44 -22.88
C VAL A 143 -4.92 -4.21 -23.52
N LEU A 144 -6.16 -3.80 -23.27
CA LEU A 144 -7.32 -4.46 -23.85
C LEU A 144 -7.56 -3.96 -25.28
N ARG A 145 -8.18 -4.83 -26.11
CA ARG A 145 -8.60 -4.55 -27.50
C ARG A 145 -7.46 -4.35 -28.52
N SER A 146 -6.20 -4.19 -28.11
CA SER A 146 -5.10 -4.03 -29.06
C SER A 146 -3.77 -4.61 -28.56
N LYS A 147 -2.91 -4.98 -29.52
CA LYS A 147 -1.49 -5.28 -29.28
C LYS A 147 -0.63 -4.02 -29.22
N ARG A 148 -1.19 -2.86 -29.61
CA ARG A 148 -0.48 -1.58 -29.59
C ARG A 148 -0.39 -1.01 -28.17
N PRO A 149 0.57 -0.11 -27.89
CA PRO A 149 0.60 0.62 -26.64
C PRO A 149 -0.70 1.40 -26.39
N ALA A 150 -1.13 1.48 -25.15
CA ALA A 150 -2.34 2.16 -24.75
C ALA A 150 -2.22 3.68 -24.96
N THR A 151 -3.32 4.28 -25.42
CA THR A 151 -3.53 5.72 -25.55
C THR A 151 -4.66 6.17 -24.61
N ILE A 152 -4.91 7.47 -24.52
CA ILE A 152 -6.02 8.01 -23.71
C ILE A 152 -7.34 7.36 -24.13
N GLY A 153 -8.13 6.95 -23.15
CA GLY A 153 -9.41 6.26 -23.32
C GLY A 153 -9.31 4.73 -23.46
N ASP A 154 -8.11 4.17 -23.62
CA ASP A 154 -7.97 2.72 -23.66
C ASP A 154 -8.16 2.10 -22.27
N ARG A 155 -8.83 0.94 -22.25
CA ARG A 155 -9.00 0.11 -21.05
C ARG A 155 -7.78 -0.78 -20.87
N ILE A 156 -7.21 -0.80 -19.67
CA ILE A 156 -6.05 -1.62 -19.32
C ILE A 156 -6.37 -2.48 -18.08
N VAL A 157 -5.68 -3.60 -17.94
CA VAL A 157 -5.65 -4.41 -16.72
C VAL A 157 -4.36 -4.08 -15.99
N VAL A 158 -4.47 -3.80 -14.70
CA VAL A 158 -3.37 -3.33 -13.87
C VAL A 158 -3.27 -4.08 -12.56
N VAL A 159 -2.07 -4.11 -11.97
CA VAL A 159 -1.82 -4.56 -10.60
C VAL A 159 -1.46 -3.35 -9.75
N VAL A 160 -2.05 -3.23 -8.57
CA VAL A 160 -1.70 -2.16 -7.62
C VAL A 160 -0.33 -2.42 -7.02
N GLN A 161 0.65 -1.57 -7.34
CA GLN A 161 2.02 -1.71 -6.84
C GLN A 161 2.25 -0.90 -5.56
N LYS A 162 1.72 0.32 -5.51
CA LYS A 162 1.81 1.20 -4.35
C LYS A 162 0.43 1.70 -3.96
N GLN A 163 0.10 1.60 -2.68
CA GLN A 163 -1.11 2.16 -2.09
C GLN A 163 -0.80 3.56 -1.51
N ARG A 164 -1.78 4.46 -1.51
CA ARG A 164 -1.74 5.69 -0.72
C ARG A 164 -2.03 5.32 0.72
N SER A 165 -1.03 5.47 1.57
CA SER A 165 -1.19 5.36 3.02
C SER A 165 -1.94 6.60 3.52
N PHE A 166 -3.15 6.41 4.06
CA PHE A 166 -3.91 7.46 4.77
C PHE A 166 -3.94 7.19 6.30
N GLY A 167 -3.05 6.35 6.82
CA GLY A 167 -2.96 5.95 8.24
C GLY A 167 -1.63 5.24 8.55
N PRO A 168 -1.31 4.99 9.83
CA PRO A 168 0.06 4.70 10.28
C PRO A 168 0.59 3.39 9.69
N GLU A 169 1.79 3.48 9.13
CA GLU A 169 2.52 2.36 8.54
C GLU A 169 2.84 1.32 9.62
N SER A 170 2.01 0.29 9.74
CA SER A 170 2.23 -0.79 10.69
C SER A 170 2.41 -2.10 9.92
N GLY A 171 3.68 -2.39 9.61
CA GLY A 171 4.29 -3.73 9.61
C GLY A 171 3.62 -4.87 8.83
N GLY A 172 4.29 -5.29 7.74
CA GLY A 172 4.49 -6.69 7.34
C GLY A 172 3.28 -7.65 7.37
N GLY A 173 2.66 -7.83 6.21
CA GLY A 173 1.76 -8.96 5.93
C GLY A 173 0.28 -8.62 6.00
N SER A 174 -0.39 -8.61 4.84
CA SER A 174 -1.82 -8.31 4.64
C SER A 174 -2.26 -6.93 5.14
N VAL A 175 -2.04 -5.91 4.30
CA VAL A 175 -2.62 -4.56 4.47
C VAL A 175 -4.14 -4.70 4.59
N SER A 176 -4.69 -4.46 5.77
CA SER A 176 -6.13 -4.37 5.96
C SER A 176 -6.66 -3.20 5.13
N VAL A 177 -7.76 -3.42 4.42
CA VAL A 177 -8.50 -2.33 3.76
C VAL A 177 -9.01 -1.46 4.90
N SER A 178 -8.34 -0.34 5.17
CA SER A 178 -8.96 0.73 5.94
C SER A 178 -10.23 1.14 5.20
N ALA A 179 -11.31 1.50 5.90
CA ALA A 179 -12.58 1.86 5.26
C ALA A 179 -12.43 2.96 4.17
N ALA A 180 -11.36 3.75 4.23
CA ALA A 180 -11.00 4.76 3.25
C ALA A 180 -10.40 4.20 1.94
N ASN A 181 -9.76 3.03 1.97
CA ASN A 181 -9.04 2.46 0.83
C ASN A 181 -9.84 1.33 0.17
N LYS A 182 -10.31 1.52 -1.05
CA LYS A 182 -11.12 0.54 -1.80
C LYS A 182 -10.31 -0.59 -2.44
N VAL A 183 -8.97 -0.46 -2.46
CA VAL A 183 -8.04 -1.40 -3.08
C VAL A 183 -6.82 -1.67 -2.20
N LYS A 184 -6.23 -2.86 -2.33
CA LYS A 184 -4.99 -3.28 -1.65
C LYS A 184 -3.82 -3.35 -2.63
N ARG A 185 -2.59 -3.30 -2.11
CA ARG A 185 -1.40 -3.68 -2.88
C ARG A 185 -1.54 -5.15 -3.35
N GLY A 186 -1.23 -5.39 -4.62
CA GLY A 186 -1.36 -6.69 -5.29
C GLY A 186 -2.71 -6.92 -5.96
N ASP A 187 -3.72 -6.08 -5.72
CA ASP A 187 -5.02 -6.22 -6.38
C ASP A 187 -4.89 -6.06 -7.90
N ILE A 188 -5.47 -7.01 -8.64
CA ILE A 188 -5.66 -6.89 -10.09
C ILE A 188 -6.97 -6.15 -10.35
N ARG A 189 -6.90 -5.02 -11.07
CA ARG A 189 -8.05 -4.16 -11.39
C ARG A 189 -8.05 -3.78 -12.85
N HIS A 190 -9.18 -3.26 -13.31
CA HIS A 190 -9.25 -2.57 -14.59
C HIS A 190 -9.01 -1.08 -14.38
N ALA A 191 -8.44 -0.41 -15.37
CA ALA A 191 -8.23 1.02 -15.37
C ALA A 191 -8.46 1.62 -16.76
N VAL A 192 -8.64 2.93 -16.80
CA VAL A 192 -8.73 3.74 -18.02
C VAL A 192 -7.57 4.70 -18.04
N VAL A 193 -6.85 4.76 -19.16
CA VAL A 193 -5.79 5.76 -19.37
C VAL A 193 -6.40 7.13 -19.58
N VAL A 194 -5.96 8.13 -18.81
CA VAL A 194 -6.49 9.49 -18.85
C VAL A 194 -5.44 10.55 -19.20
N ARG A 195 -4.16 10.23 -19.03
CA ARG A 195 -3.01 11.02 -19.52
C ARG A 195 -1.92 10.12 -20.05
N THR A 196 -1.16 10.64 -21.01
CA THR A 196 -0.01 9.97 -21.63
C THR A 196 1.11 10.97 -21.88
N ALA A 197 2.34 10.56 -21.56
CA ALA A 197 3.55 11.30 -21.88
C ALA A 197 3.90 11.24 -23.38
N LYS A 198 3.36 10.25 -24.12
CA LYS A 198 3.42 10.23 -25.59
C LYS A 198 2.60 11.38 -26.13
N LYS A 199 3.17 12.10 -27.10
CA LYS A 199 2.41 13.06 -27.91
C LYS A 199 1.26 12.35 -28.64
N LEU A 200 0.08 12.96 -28.62
CA LEU A 200 -1.08 12.56 -29.38
C LEU A 200 -1.44 13.69 -30.35
N GLN A 201 -1.56 13.37 -31.63
CA GLN A 201 -2.04 14.32 -32.63
C GLN A 201 -3.55 14.18 -32.78
N ARG A 202 -4.25 15.30 -32.72
CA ARG A 202 -5.71 15.39 -32.87
C ARG A 202 -6.08 15.55 -34.36
N PRO A 203 -7.36 15.31 -34.71
CA PRO A 203 -7.82 15.44 -36.09
C PRO A 203 -7.71 16.86 -36.66
N ASP A 204 -7.71 17.88 -35.80
CA ASP A 204 -7.49 19.29 -36.17
C ASP A 204 -5.99 19.62 -36.39
N GLY A 205 -5.11 18.62 -36.26
CA GLY A 205 -3.66 18.77 -36.40
C GLY A 205 -2.94 19.20 -35.13
N SER A 206 -3.66 19.63 -34.08
CA SER A 206 -3.05 20.02 -32.81
C SER A 206 -2.41 18.83 -32.10
N VAL A 207 -1.37 19.09 -31.31
CA VAL A 207 -0.61 18.05 -30.60
C VAL A 207 -0.72 18.26 -29.10
N VAL A 208 -1.13 17.21 -28.39
CA VAL A 208 -1.25 17.20 -26.93
C VAL A 208 -0.19 16.28 -26.35
N LYS A 209 0.44 16.72 -25.28
CA LYS A 209 1.36 15.92 -24.48
C LYS A 209 1.17 16.26 -23.02
N PHE A 210 1.07 15.25 -22.18
CA PHE A 210 1.06 15.41 -20.72
C PHE A 210 2.46 15.16 -20.15
N ASP A 211 2.70 15.63 -18.93
CA ASP A 211 3.97 15.42 -18.24
C ASP A 211 4.16 13.96 -17.79
N ASP A 212 3.07 13.28 -17.45
CA ASP A 212 3.06 11.93 -16.90
C ASP A 212 2.01 11.00 -17.55
N ASN A 213 2.17 9.70 -17.28
CA ASN A 213 1.17 8.69 -17.59
C ASN A 213 0.25 8.50 -16.39
N ALA A 214 -1.05 8.64 -16.60
CA ALA A 214 -2.04 8.51 -15.53
C ALA A 214 -3.25 7.66 -15.93
N CYS A 215 -3.84 7.00 -14.94
CA CYS A 215 -5.06 6.22 -15.10
C CYS A 215 -6.02 6.36 -13.91
N VAL A 216 -7.26 5.94 -14.15
CA VAL A 216 -8.35 5.86 -13.16
C VAL A 216 -8.81 4.40 -13.05
N LEU A 217 -8.98 3.90 -11.83
CA LEU A 217 -9.44 2.53 -11.64
C LEU A 217 -10.94 2.44 -11.91
N ILE A 218 -11.35 1.34 -12.52
CA ILE A 218 -12.75 1.06 -12.85
C ILE A 218 -13.14 -0.36 -12.43
N ASN A 219 -14.43 -0.56 -12.19
CA ASN A 219 -15.02 -1.88 -12.03
C ASN A 219 -15.21 -2.57 -13.41
N LYS A 220 -15.73 -3.80 -13.41
CA LYS A 220 -16.00 -4.55 -14.64
C LYS A 220 -17.04 -3.86 -15.54
N ALA A 221 -18.04 -3.23 -14.92
CA ALA A 221 -19.07 -2.45 -15.62
C ALA A 221 -18.52 -1.19 -16.31
N GLY A 222 -17.32 -0.73 -15.93
CA GLY A 222 -16.71 0.48 -16.48
C GLY A 222 -16.98 1.74 -15.68
N GLU A 223 -17.43 1.61 -14.43
CA GLU A 223 -17.60 2.75 -13.55
C GLU A 223 -16.34 2.99 -12.71
N PRO A 224 -15.99 4.25 -12.42
CA PRO A 224 -14.83 4.57 -11.59
C PRO A 224 -14.99 4.03 -10.17
N ILE A 225 -13.92 3.44 -9.64
CA ILE A 225 -13.88 2.96 -8.25
C ILE A 225 -13.74 4.14 -7.30
N GLY A 226 -12.86 5.10 -7.63
CA GLY A 226 -12.77 6.37 -6.93
C GLY A 226 -14.01 7.23 -7.13
N SER A 227 -14.33 8.02 -6.12
CA SER A 227 -15.41 9.01 -6.15
C SER A 227 -14.92 10.41 -6.58
N ARG A 228 -13.60 10.63 -6.65
CA ARG A 228 -12.97 11.91 -7.03
C ARG A 228 -11.67 11.64 -7.80
N LEU A 229 -11.32 12.55 -8.72
CA LEU A 229 -10.11 12.51 -9.53
C LEU A 229 -9.24 13.74 -9.28
N ASN A 230 -7.92 13.56 -9.37
CA ASN A 230 -6.95 14.62 -9.14
C ASN A 230 -6.30 15.06 -10.47
N GLY A 231 -6.40 16.35 -10.76
CA GLY A 231 -5.72 16.99 -11.88
C GLY A 231 -6.46 16.89 -13.22
N ILE A 232 -5.75 17.31 -14.28
CA ILE A 232 -6.29 17.44 -15.64
C ILE A 232 -6.37 16.05 -16.30
N VAL A 233 -7.39 15.84 -17.14
CA VAL A 233 -7.56 14.63 -17.98
C VAL A 233 -7.67 14.99 -19.46
N GLY A 234 -7.38 14.05 -20.37
CA GLY A 234 -7.56 14.29 -21.80
C GLY A 234 -9.03 14.39 -22.24
N GLN A 235 -9.33 15.35 -23.12
CA GLN A 235 -10.62 15.54 -23.78
C GLN A 235 -11.05 14.35 -24.63
N GLU A 236 -10.10 13.50 -25.05
CA GLU A 236 -10.36 12.31 -25.85
C GLU A 236 -11.32 11.33 -25.16
N LEU A 237 -11.43 11.41 -23.83
CA LEU A 237 -12.43 10.65 -23.07
C LEU A 237 -13.87 10.94 -23.53
N ARG A 238 -14.17 12.12 -24.08
CA ARG A 238 -15.49 12.47 -24.67
C ARG A 238 -15.89 11.58 -25.83
N LYS A 239 -14.91 11.17 -26.65
CA LYS A 239 -15.14 10.32 -27.84
C LYS A 239 -15.34 8.85 -27.46
N THR A 240 -15.19 8.53 -26.17
CA THR A 240 -15.25 7.17 -25.64
C THR A 240 -16.36 7.06 -24.59
N LYS A 241 -16.62 5.85 -24.10
CA LYS A 241 -17.68 5.57 -23.12
C LYS A 241 -17.35 6.00 -21.67
N TRP A 242 -16.49 7.00 -21.48
CA TRP A 242 -15.95 7.40 -20.17
C TRP A 242 -16.50 8.74 -19.66
N SER A 243 -17.74 9.09 -20.01
CA SER A 243 -18.38 10.36 -19.62
C SER A 243 -18.34 10.62 -18.12
N LYS A 244 -18.56 9.59 -17.30
CA LYS A 244 -18.53 9.69 -15.82
C LYS A 244 -17.15 10.07 -15.29
N ILE A 245 -16.06 9.59 -15.91
CA ILE A 245 -14.69 9.97 -15.53
C ILE A 245 -14.45 11.44 -15.87
N LEU A 246 -14.92 11.88 -17.03
CA LEU A 246 -14.79 13.27 -17.45
C LEU A 246 -15.55 14.23 -16.52
N SER A 247 -16.77 13.86 -16.10
CA SER A 247 -17.57 14.66 -15.17
C SER A 247 -16.97 14.76 -13.76
N LEU A 248 -16.15 13.78 -13.35
CA LEU A 248 -15.47 13.80 -12.05
C LEU A 248 -14.15 14.59 -12.07
N ALA A 249 -13.62 14.89 -13.26
CA ALA A 249 -12.37 15.60 -13.40
C ALA A 249 -12.57 17.11 -13.18
N PRO A 250 -11.68 17.79 -12.42
CA PRO A 250 -11.78 19.23 -12.22
C PRO A 250 -11.56 20.02 -13.52
N MET A 251 -10.73 19.50 -14.43
CA MET A 251 -10.37 20.14 -15.70
C MET A 251 -10.03 19.07 -16.75
N HIS A 252 -10.15 19.41 -18.03
CA HIS A 252 -9.82 18.51 -19.14
C HIS A 252 -9.26 19.27 -20.34
N LEU A 253 -8.19 18.74 -20.95
CA LEU A 253 -7.43 19.37 -22.04
C LEU A 253 -7.65 18.68 -23.37
#